data_AF-U9VY08-F1
#
_entry.id   AF-U9VY08-F1
#
_cell.length_a   1.000
_cell.length_b   1.000
_cell.length_c   1.000
_cell.angle_alpha   90.00
_cell.angle_beta   90.00
_cell.angle_gamma   90.00
#
_symmetry.space_group_name_H-M   'P 1'
#
loop_
_entity.id
_entity.type
_entity.pdbx_description
1 polymer ?
#
loop_
_entity_poly.entity_id
_entity_poly.type
_entity_poly.pdbx_seq_one_letter_code
_entity_poly.pdbx_strand_id
1 'polypeptide(L)' 'MKLKYRGVSYEYKVPEIAIAESEEVGKYRGATFHFHKLVKALSLPVFDLKYRGVSYHTGGSAA' A
#
# COMPACT_ATOMS: atom_id res chain seq x y z
N MET A 1 -8.87 -16.42 -0.49
CA MET A 1 -7.83 -17.39 -0.03
C MET A 1 -6.90 -16.67 0.94
N LYS A 2 -6.63 -17.20 2.14
CA LYS A 2 -5.64 -16.61 3.08
C LYS A 2 -4.22 -16.99 2.62
N LEU A 3 -3.28 -16.03 2.66
CA LEU A 3 -1.87 -16.31 2.41
C LEU A 3 -1.33 -17.21 3.54
N LYS A 4 -0.52 -18.21 3.21
CA LYS A 4 0.09 -19.13 4.18
C LYS A 4 1.60 -19.19 3.98
N TYR A 5 2.37 -19.09 5.07
CA TYR A 5 3.82 -19.30 5.06
C TYR A 5 4.23 -20.16 6.26
N ARG A 6 5.07 -21.18 6.02
CA ARG A 6 5.54 -22.14 7.04
C ARG A 6 4.42 -22.69 7.94
N GLY A 7 3.26 -23.00 7.36
CA GLY A 7 2.11 -23.55 8.09
C GLY A 7 1.27 -22.53 8.86
N VAL A 8 1.73 -21.27 9.00
CA VAL A 8 0.96 -20.19 9.62
C VAL A 8 0.12 -19.49 8.56
N SER A 9 -1.17 -19.29 8.86
CA SER A 9 -2.08 -18.54 8.00
C SER A 9 -2.06 -17.07 8.41
N TYR A 10 -1.80 -16.18 7.46
CA TYR A 10 -1.86 -14.76 7.72
C TYR A 10 -3.30 -14.27 7.76
N GLU A 11 -3.62 -13.46 8.77
CA GLU A 11 -4.83 -12.66 8.81
C GLU A 11 -4.56 -11.31 8.18
N TYR A 12 -4.63 -11.28 6.85
CA TYR A 12 -4.49 -10.04 6.10
C TYR A 12 -5.78 -9.22 6.22
N LYS A 13 -5.71 -8.08 6.92
CA LYS A 13 -6.76 -7.07 6.95
C LYS A 13 -6.46 -6.05 5.85
N VAL A 14 -7.17 -6.18 4.73
CA VAL A 14 -7.09 -5.18 3.65
C VAL A 14 -7.62 -3.86 4.19
N PRO A 15 -6.87 -2.75 4.12
CA PRO A 15 -7.44 -1.45 4.46
C PRO A 15 -8.50 -1.09 3.42
N GLU A 16 -9.66 -0.61 3.87
CA GLU A 16 -10.65 -0.04 2.97
C GLU A 16 -10.12 1.31 2.46
N ILE A 17 -9.91 1.39 1.14
CA ILE A 17 -9.38 2.58 0.47
C ILE A 17 -10.53 3.25 -0.27
N ALA A 18 -10.93 4.43 0.19
CA ALA A 18 -11.90 5.25 -0.53
C ALA A 18 -11.20 5.93 -1.72
N ILE A 19 -11.55 5.50 -2.93
CA ILE A 19 -11.05 6.04 -4.19
C ILE A 19 -12.17 6.86 -4.82
N ALA A 20 -11.86 8.11 -5.19
CA ALA A 20 -12.75 8.91 -6.02
C ALA A 20 -12.53 8.51 -7.49
N GLU A 21 -13.62 8.24 -8.20
CA GLU A 21 -13.59 8.14 -9.65
C GLU A 21 -13.19 9.51 -10.20
N SER A 22 -12.19 9.53 -11.07
CA SER A 22 -11.83 10.73 -11.82
C SER A 22 -12.31 10.57 -13.25
N GLU A 23 -12.91 11.62 -13.79
CA GLU A 23 -13.27 11.71 -15.21
C GLU A 23 -12.02 11.91 -16.10
N GLU A 24 -10.84 12.07 -15.49
CA GLU A 24 -9.57 12.23 -16.17
C GLU A 24 -9.14 10.88 -16.78
N VAL A 25 -9.17 10.82 -18.11
CA VAL A 25 -8.71 9.68 -18.91
C VAL A 25 -7.54 10.12 -19.78
N GLY A 26 -6.39 9.47 -19.60
CA GLY A 26 -5.21 9.66 -20.43
C GLY A 26 -5.12 8.63 -21.56
N LYS A 27 -4.33 8.94 -22.59
CA LYS A 27 -3.87 7.93 -23.56
C LYS A 27 -2.35 7.84 -23.51
N TYR A 28 -1.81 6.66 -23.24
CA TYR A 28 -0.38 6.38 -23.28
C TYR A 28 -0.10 5.22 -24.22
N ARG A 29 0.73 5.46 -25.25
CA ARG A 29 1.08 4.47 -26.29
C ARG A 29 -0.14 3.77 -26.92
N GLY A 30 -1.24 4.51 -27.08
CA GLY A 30 -2.48 3.98 -27.66
C GLY A 30 -3.41 3.27 -26.67
N ALA A 31 -2.98 3.01 -25.43
CA ALA A 31 -3.84 2.49 -24.37
C ALA A 31 -4.51 3.62 -23.58
N THR A 32 -5.76 3.43 -23.19
CA THR A 32 -6.48 4.33 -22.28
C THR A 32 -6.09 4.04 -20.83
N PHE A 33 -5.83 5.09 -20.07
CA PHE A 33 -5.43 5.03 -18.67
C PHE A 33 -6.37 5.89 -17.84
N HIS A 34 -6.99 5.32 -16.81
CA HIS A 34 -7.85 6.04 -15.89
C HIS A 34 -7.03 6.50 -14.68
N PHE A 35 -7.13 7.79 -14.35
CA PHE A 35 -6.55 8.29 -13.13
C PHE A 35 -7.52 8.07 -11.97
N HIS A 36 -6.99 7.72 -10.80
CA HIS A 36 -7.75 7.52 -9.58
C HIS A 36 -7.12 8.37 -8.48
N LYS A 37 -7.93 9.13 -7.75
CA LYS A 37 -7.47 9.94 -6.62
C LYS A 37 -7.99 9.36 -5.31
N LEU A 38 -7.13 9.31 -4.30
CA LEU A 38 -7.51 8.89 -2.96
C LEU A 38 -8.36 10.00 -2.31
N VAL A 39 -9.51 9.63 -1.74
CA VAL A 39 -10.39 10.58 -1.01
C VAL A 39 -9.71 11.03 0.29
N LYS A 40 -8.93 10.16 0.92
CA LYS A 40 -8.18 10.43 2.14
C LYS A 40 -6.82 9.76 2.10
N ALA A 41 -5.80 10.43 2.64
CA ALA A 41 -4.49 9.82 2.84
C ALA A 41 -4.60 8.62 3.79
N LEU A 42 -4.01 7.50 3.40
CA LEU A 42 -4.00 6.28 4.22
C LEU A 42 -2.99 6.45 5.36
N SER A 43 -3.44 6.30 6.60
CA SER A 43 -2.54 6.17 7.75
C SER A 43 -1.94 4.77 7.74
N LEU A 44 -0.74 4.65 7.17
CA LEU A 44 0.03 3.41 7.25
C LEU A 44 0.57 3.21 8.67
N PRO A 45 0.50 2.00 9.23
CA PRO A 45 1.10 1.74 10.53
C PRO A 45 2.62 1.88 10.48
N VAL A 46 3.18 2.50 11.52
CA VAL A 46 4.62 2.64 11.73
C VAL A 46 5.11 1.44 12.54
N PHE A 47 6.18 0.80 12.10
CA PHE A 47 6.76 -0.37 12.73
C PHE A 47 8.24 -0.15 13.03
N ASP A 48 8.62 -0.50 14.25
CA ASP A 48 9.99 -0.78 14.65
C ASP A 48 10.34 -2.22 14.31
N LEU A 49 11.18 -2.38 13.29
CA LEU A 49 11.64 -3.68 12.82
C LEU A 49 13.14 -3.81 13.07
N LYS A 50 13.63 -5.06 13.12
CA LYS A 50 15.06 -5.36 13.25
C LYS A 50 15.46 -6.36 12.19
N TYR A 51 16.35 -5.97 11.29
CA TYR A 51 16.89 -6.86 10.25
C TYR A 51 18.38 -7.10 10.49
N ARG A 52 18.76 -8.37 10.71
CA ARG A 52 20.16 -8.79 10.96
C ARG A 52 20.90 -7.95 12.02
N GLY A 53 20.19 -7.48 13.05
CA GLY A 53 20.79 -6.67 14.11
C GLY A 53 20.60 -5.16 13.97
N VAL A 54 20.26 -4.68 12.77
CA VAL A 54 20.08 -3.25 12.47
C VAL A 54 18.61 -2.86 12.65
N SER A 55 18.36 -1.76 13.36
CA SER A 55 17.02 -1.19 13.53
C SER A 55 16.54 -0.53 12.24
N TYR A 56 15.30 -0.81 11.87
CA TYR A 56 14.62 -0.27 10.69
C TYR A 56 13.26 0.27 11.12
N HIS A 57 12.97 1.52 10.76
CA HIS A 57 11.74 2.21 11.16
C HIS A 57 10.90 2.54 9.93
N THR A 58 9.69 1.98 9.83
CA THR A 58 8.82 2.22 8.67
C THR A 58 7.98 3.48 8.92
N GLY A 59 8.38 4.63 8.37
CA GLY A 59 7.60 5.87 8.51
C GLY A 59 8.43 7.15 8.71
N GLY A 60 9.74 7.03 8.86
CA GLY A 60 10.65 8.17 8.88
C GLY A 60 11.28 8.40 7.50
N SER A 61 11.27 9.65 7.03
CA SER A 61 12.31 10.13 6.13
C SER A 61 13.65 9.82 6.79
N ALA A 62 14.56 9.17 6.08
CA ALA A 62 15.97 9.24 6.46
C ALA A 62 16.32 10.75 6.59
N ALA A 63 16.81 11.15 7.75
CA ALA A 63 17.50 12.43 7.92
C ALA A 63 18.92 12.30 7.40
#